data_AF-A0A7C8QRA4-F1
#
_entry.id   AF-A0A7C8QRA4-F1
#
_cell.length_a   1.000
_cell.length_b   1.000
_cell.length_c   1.000
_cell.angle_alpha   90.00
_cell.angle_beta   90.00
_cell.angle_gamma   90.00
#
_symmetry.space_group_name_H-M   'P 1'
#
loop_
_entity.id
_entity.type
_entity.pdbx_description
1 polymer ?
#
loop_
_entity_poly.entity_id
_entity_poly.type
_entity_poly.pdbx_seq_one_letter_code
_entity_poly.pdbx_strand_id
1 'polypeptide(L)'
;MVQFDTLGFFTIPPISEDWSPPTKLSIELGIMTGQLYFTYEHLNAIKEYLNLDSKEANQEKSQAKAMALTSRPLEFLREWLMLKQKGQDFLHTPMGYLCQNKVLSQTLTFFKEDISRLENLTESSKPKDIKIDFDNKPKAEERE
;
A
#
# COMPACT_ATOMS: atom_id res chain seq x y z
N MET A 1 32.37 5.28 -19.73
CA MET A 1 31.37 5.99 -18.92
C MET A 1 30.58 4.92 -18.19
N VAL A 2 30.80 4.76 -16.88
CA VAL A 2 30.19 3.69 -16.08
C VAL A 2 28.67 3.95 -16.04
N GLN A 3 27.85 2.97 -16.42
CA GLN A 3 26.40 3.08 -16.32
C GLN A 3 26.01 3.08 -14.84
N PHE A 4 25.66 4.26 -14.31
CA PHE A 4 25.22 4.50 -12.93
C PHE A 4 23.72 4.22 -12.73
N ASP A 5 23.20 3.18 -13.36
CA ASP A 5 21.75 2.94 -13.40
C ASP A 5 21.32 1.73 -12.57
N THR A 6 22.16 1.34 -11.61
CA THR A 6 21.83 0.28 -10.65
C THR A 6 21.51 0.91 -9.30
N LEU A 7 20.39 0.49 -8.69
CA LEU A 7 19.96 0.92 -7.35
C LEU A 7 20.98 0.63 -6.23
N GLY A 8 22.11 -0.01 -6.54
CA GLY A 8 23.19 -0.29 -5.60
C GLY A 8 24.00 0.93 -5.12
N PHE A 9 23.80 2.11 -5.72
CA PHE A 9 24.45 3.36 -5.28
C PHE A 9 23.58 4.23 -4.37
N PHE A 10 22.35 3.83 -4.08
CA PHE A 10 21.55 4.55 -3.09
C PHE A 10 22.07 4.23 -1.69
N THR A 11 22.29 5.26 -0.88
CA THR A 11 22.63 5.14 0.55
C THR A 11 21.43 4.70 1.40
N ILE A 12 20.43 4.06 0.79
CA ILE A 12 19.24 3.59 1.49
C ILE A 12 19.63 2.25 2.12
N PRO A 13 19.71 2.15 3.46
CA PRO A 13 19.97 0.88 4.10
C PRO A 13 18.86 -0.10 3.69
N PRO A 14 19.16 -1.41 3.54
CA PRO A 14 18.13 -2.40 3.30
C PRO A 14 17.09 -2.27 4.42
N ILE A 15 15.83 -2.11 4.01
CA ILE A 15 14.70 -1.99 4.91
C ILE A 15 14.52 -3.35 5.60
N SER A 16 14.36 -3.35 6.93
CA SER A 16 14.10 -4.58 7.70
C SER A 16 12.78 -5.21 7.25
N GLU A 17 12.70 -6.54 7.23
CA GLU A 17 11.48 -7.28 6.87
C GLU A 17 10.30 -6.93 7.79
N ASP A 18 10.55 -6.51 9.03
CA ASP A 18 9.53 -6.11 10.00
C ASP A 18 9.14 -4.63 9.92
N TRP A 19 9.76 -3.85 9.01
CA TRP A 19 9.49 -2.43 8.91
C TRP A 19 8.20 -2.16 8.13
N SER A 20 7.23 -1.57 8.82
CA SER A 20 6.05 -0.97 8.19
C SER A 20 6.19 0.54 8.10
N PRO A 21 5.91 1.17 6.94
CA PRO A 21 5.90 2.63 6.84
C PRO A 21 4.84 3.26 7.75
N PRO A 22 5.08 4.48 8.28
CA PRO A 22 4.05 5.24 8.97
C PRO A 22 2.81 5.42 8.09
N THR A 23 1.61 5.25 8.65
CA THR A 23 0.34 5.26 7.91
C THR A 23 0.16 6.52 7.05
N LYS A 24 0.54 7.68 7.58
CA LYS A 24 0.47 8.96 6.86
C LYS A 24 1.30 8.93 5.57
N LEU A 25 2.54 8.42 5.65
CA LEU A 25 3.43 8.31 4.49
C LEU A 25 2.86 7.36 3.45
N SER A 26 2.32 6.23 3.88
CA SER A 26 1.66 5.26 2.98
C SER A 26 0.48 5.88 2.24
N ILE A 27 -0.35 6.68 2.92
CA ILE A 27 -1.49 7.38 2.32
C ILE A 27 -1.02 8.42 1.31
N GLU A 28 -0.06 9.27 1.69
CA GLU A 28 0.52 10.29 0.81
C GLU A 28 1.09 9.65 -0.46
N LEU A 29 1.87 8.59 -0.30
CA LEU A 29 2.47 7.86 -1.41
C LEU A 29 1.40 7.19 -2.28
N GLY A 30 0.39 6.58 -1.68
CA GLY A 30 -0.75 5.98 -2.40
C GLY A 30 -1.50 7.00 -3.25
N ILE A 31 -1.78 8.18 -2.69
CA ILE A 31 -2.38 9.29 -3.43
C ILE A 31 -1.45 9.73 -4.56
N MET A 32 -0.18 10.03 -4.28
CA MET A 32 0.78 10.52 -5.28
C MET A 32 0.99 9.55 -6.46
N THR A 33 0.98 8.25 -6.19
CA THR A 33 1.12 7.20 -7.20
C THR A 33 -0.16 6.92 -7.97
N GLY A 34 -1.32 7.34 -7.45
CA GLY A 34 -2.63 7.11 -8.05
C GLY A 34 -3.22 5.74 -7.72
N GLN A 35 -2.92 5.24 -6.52
CA GLN A 35 -3.39 3.96 -6.01
C GLN A 35 -4.93 3.91 -5.94
N LEU A 36 -5.51 2.90 -6.58
CA LEU A 36 -6.97 2.70 -6.63
C LEU A 36 -7.50 1.77 -5.53
N TYR A 37 -6.64 0.88 -5.04
CA TYR A 37 -6.99 -0.19 -4.09
C TYR A 37 -6.21 -0.04 -2.80
N PHE A 38 -6.90 -0.21 -1.68
CA PHE A 38 -6.36 -0.20 -0.32
C PHE A 38 -7.22 -1.12 0.54
N THR A 39 -6.68 -1.59 1.67
CA THR A 39 -7.43 -2.49 2.55
C THR A 39 -8.48 -1.75 3.38
N TYR A 40 -9.53 -2.46 3.81
CA TYR A 40 -10.60 -1.84 4.61
C TYR A 40 -10.09 -1.19 5.92
N GLU A 41 -9.05 -1.75 6.54
CA GLU A 41 -8.42 -1.20 7.74
C GLU A 41 -7.81 0.19 7.50
N HIS A 42 -7.26 0.43 6.30
CA HIS A 42 -6.71 1.73 5.91
C HIS A 42 -7.77 2.78 5.59
N LEU A 43 -9.04 2.40 5.42
CA LEU A 43 -10.11 3.32 5.05
C LEU A 43 -10.27 4.46 6.06
N ASN A 44 -10.27 4.13 7.36
CA ASN A 44 -10.47 5.13 8.41
C ASN A 44 -9.32 6.14 8.43
N ALA A 45 -8.08 5.64 8.30
CA ALA A 45 -6.90 6.50 8.24
C ALA A 45 -6.91 7.43 7.02
N ILE A 46 -7.39 6.96 5.86
CA ILE A 46 -7.54 7.80 4.66
C ILE A 46 -8.61 8.88 4.88
N LYS A 47 -9.75 8.53 5.49
CA LYS A 47 -10.81 9.49 5.79
C LYS A 47 -10.36 10.56 6.77
N GLU A 48 -9.64 10.16 7.81
CA GLU A 48 -9.04 11.07 8.79
C GLU A 48 -8.02 12.00 8.11
N TYR A 49 -7.12 11.45 7.29
CA TYR A 49 -6.13 12.22 6.54
C TYR A 49 -6.78 13.26 5.60
N LEU A 50 -7.84 12.86 4.88
CA LEU A 50 -8.62 13.74 4.01
C LEU A 50 -9.61 14.62 4.79
N ASN A 51 -9.72 14.43 6.11
CA ASN A 51 -10.63 15.12 7.01
C ASN A 51 -12.12 15.01 6.59
N LEU A 52 -12.54 13.81 6.17
CA LEU A 52 -13.89 13.54 5.67
C LEU A 52 -14.90 13.24 6.79
N ASP A 53 -14.43 12.92 8.00
CA ASP A 53 -15.30 12.58 9.13
C ASP A 53 -15.82 13.81 9.88
N SER A 54 -15.29 15.01 9.57
CA SER A 54 -15.82 16.25 10.09
C SER A 54 -17.10 16.60 9.33
N LYS A 55 -18.25 16.51 10.00
CA LYS A 55 -19.59 16.80 9.44
C LYS A 55 -19.80 18.26 8.98
N GLU A 56 -18.75 19.07 8.97
CA GLU A 56 -18.76 20.47 8.57
C GLU A 56 -18.20 20.61 7.15
N ALA A 57 -18.85 19.96 6.18
CA ALA A 57 -18.57 20.14 4.75
C ALA A 57 -19.14 21.48 4.19
N ASN A 58 -19.44 22.44 5.06
CA ASN A 58 -19.93 23.76 4.68
C ASN A 58 -19.50 24.77 5.75
N GLN A 59 -18.28 25.28 5.63
CA GLN A 59 -18.01 26.70 5.85
C GLN A 59 -16.55 27.00 5.48
N GLU A 60 -16.43 27.77 4.40
CA GLU A 60 -15.32 28.70 4.25
C GLU A 60 -15.16 29.47 5.57
N LYS A 61 -13.91 29.60 6.05
CA LYS A 61 -13.47 30.24 7.30
C LYS A 61 -13.22 29.26 8.44
N SER A 62 -12.02 28.70 8.46
CA SER A 62 -11.18 28.72 9.66
C SER A 62 -9.73 28.50 9.26
N GLN A 63 -8.95 29.57 9.34
CA GLN A 63 -7.48 29.55 9.38
C GLN A 63 -7.02 28.74 10.59
N ALA A 64 -7.02 27.41 10.50
CA ALA A 64 -6.40 26.51 11.48
C ALA A 64 -6.22 25.08 10.91
N LYS A 65 -5.74 24.94 9.67
CA LYS A 65 -5.56 23.59 9.07
C LYS A 65 -4.27 23.49 8.26
N ALA A 66 -3.14 23.58 8.95
CA ALA A 66 -1.80 23.45 8.37
C ALA A 66 -1.47 22.04 7.81
N MET A 67 -2.46 21.15 7.60
CA MET A 67 -2.24 19.75 7.19
C MET A 67 -3.30 19.20 6.21
N ALA A 68 -4.21 20.01 5.67
CA ALA A 68 -5.14 19.53 4.64
C ALA A 68 -4.44 19.45 3.29
N LEU A 69 -4.53 18.29 2.62
CA LEU A 69 -3.98 18.05 1.28
C LEU A 69 -4.41 19.17 0.30
N THR A 70 -5.69 19.52 0.30
CA THR A 70 -6.27 20.65 -0.43
C THR A 70 -7.55 21.13 0.26
N SER A 71 -8.09 22.28 -0.17
CA SER A 71 -9.39 22.79 0.31
C SER A 71 -10.58 21.89 -0.08
N ARG A 72 -10.45 21.14 -1.18
CA ARG A 72 -11.49 20.25 -1.74
C ARG A 72 -10.86 18.87 -2.01
N PRO A 73 -10.59 18.08 -0.95
CA PRO A 73 -9.77 16.86 -1.05
C PRO A 73 -10.35 15.81 -2.00
N LEU A 74 -11.67 15.61 -2.00
CA LEU A 74 -12.31 14.61 -2.88
C LEU A 74 -12.26 15.01 -4.36
N GLU A 75 -12.39 16.30 -4.67
CA GLU A 75 -12.33 16.78 -6.05
C GLU A 75 -10.92 16.71 -6.59
N PHE A 76 -9.95 17.15 -5.79
CA PHE A 76 -8.54 16.97 -6.09
C PHE A 76 -8.22 15.50 -6.36
N LEU A 77 -8.63 14.59 -5.47
CA LEU A 77 -8.34 13.17 -5.60
C LEU A 77 -8.98 12.59 -6.87
N ARG A 78 -10.23 12.96 -7.17
CA ARG A 78 -10.92 12.53 -8.39
C ARG A 78 -10.19 12.99 -9.64
N GLU A 79 -9.84 14.27 -9.74
CA GLU A 79 -9.11 14.84 -10.88
C GLU A 79 -7.72 14.24 -11.03
N TRP A 80 -7.00 14.11 -9.92
CA TRP A 80 -5.68 13.49 -9.88
C TRP A 80 -5.69 12.05 -10.37
N LEU A 81 -6.67 11.25 -9.96
CA LEU A 81 -6.81 9.87 -10.40
C LEU A 81 -7.22 9.77 -11.87
N MET A 82 -8.11 10.63 -12.35
CA MET A 82 -8.44 10.71 -13.78
C MET A 82 -7.18 10.97 -14.63
N LEU A 83 -6.31 11.87 -14.17
CA LEU A 83 -5.03 12.17 -14.84
C LEU A 83 -4.07 10.98 -14.80
N LYS A 84 -3.92 10.32 -13.64
CA LYS A 84 -3.01 9.17 -13.47
C LYS A 84 -3.44 7.94 -14.26
N GLN A 85 -4.74 7.70 -14.36
CA GLN A 85 -5.31 6.52 -15.04
C GLN A 85 -5.55 6.74 -16.54
N LYS A 86 -5.11 7.87 -17.10
CA LYS A 86 -5.25 8.20 -18.53
C LYS A 86 -6.70 8.06 -19.04
N GLY A 87 -7.68 8.37 -18.19
CA GLY A 87 -9.09 8.26 -18.52
C GLY A 87 -9.71 6.86 -18.45
N GLN A 88 -9.01 5.85 -17.90
CA GLN A 88 -9.66 4.59 -17.53
C GLN A 88 -10.66 4.80 -16.39
N ASP A 89 -11.78 4.09 -16.46
CA ASP A 89 -12.79 4.13 -15.41
C ASP A 89 -12.28 3.45 -14.13
N PHE A 90 -12.19 4.22 -13.05
CA PHE A 90 -11.82 3.75 -11.72
C PHE A 90 -12.97 3.87 -10.71
N LEU A 91 -14.18 4.26 -11.15
CA LEU A 91 -15.33 4.49 -10.26
C LEU A 91 -15.77 3.21 -9.53
N HIS A 92 -15.41 2.04 -10.06
CA HIS A 92 -15.69 0.72 -9.48
C HIS A 92 -14.57 0.20 -8.55
N THR A 93 -13.70 1.07 -8.06
CA THR A 93 -12.62 0.74 -7.10
C THR A 93 -12.90 1.33 -5.71
N PRO A 94 -12.22 0.88 -4.63
CA PRO A 94 -12.33 1.50 -3.30
C PRO A 94 -12.13 3.02 -3.35
N MET A 95 -11.09 3.49 -4.06
CA MET A 95 -10.79 4.91 -4.17
C MET A 95 -11.83 5.66 -5.01
N GLY A 96 -12.39 5.02 -6.04
CA GLY A 96 -13.51 5.54 -6.81
C GLY A 96 -14.77 5.73 -5.96
N TYR A 97 -15.09 4.77 -5.09
CA TYR A 97 -16.20 4.87 -4.15
C TYR A 97 -15.97 5.96 -3.11
N LEU A 98 -14.74 6.10 -2.61
CA LEU A 98 -14.34 7.18 -1.71
C LEU A 98 -14.55 8.55 -2.36
N CYS A 99 -14.08 8.74 -3.61
CA CYS A 99 -14.26 9.98 -4.37
C CYS A 99 -15.74 10.34 -4.61
N GLN A 100 -16.61 9.32 -4.72
CA GLN A 100 -18.06 9.50 -4.87
C GLN A 100 -18.78 9.71 -3.52
N ASN A 101 -18.05 9.73 -2.41
CA ASN A 101 -18.61 9.75 -1.06
C ASN A 101 -19.63 8.61 -0.81
N LYS A 102 -19.42 7.45 -1.44
CA LYS A 102 -20.24 6.26 -1.24
C LYS A 102 -19.83 5.56 0.05
N VAL A 103 -20.80 4.94 0.72
CA VAL A 103 -20.51 4.11 1.89
C VAL A 103 -19.71 2.89 1.47
N LEU A 104 -18.49 2.79 1.98
CA LEU A 104 -17.60 1.65 1.80
C LEU A 104 -17.84 0.67 2.97
N SER A 105 -18.34 -0.52 2.65
CA SER A 105 -18.54 -1.61 3.60
C SER A 105 -17.54 -2.73 3.32
N GLN A 106 -17.06 -3.39 4.37
CA GLN A 106 -16.14 -4.53 4.26
C GLN A 106 -16.71 -5.69 3.43
N THR A 107 -18.03 -5.79 3.28
CA THR A 107 -18.71 -6.83 2.50
C THR A 107 -18.56 -6.67 0.98
N LEU A 108 -18.01 -5.54 0.50
CA LEU A 108 -17.81 -5.28 -0.93
C LEU A 108 -16.73 -6.20 -1.53
N THR A 109 -16.94 -6.65 -2.76
CA THR A 109 -16.12 -7.68 -3.43
C THR A 109 -14.63 -7.35 -3.46
N PHE A 110 -14.28 -6.08 -3.70
CA PHE A 110 -12.87 -5.65 -3.74
C PHE A 110 -12.14 -5.73 -2.39
N PHE A 111 -12.85 -5.80 -1.25
CA PHE A 111 -12.23 -6.03 0.06
C PHE A 111 -12.18 -7.52 0.45
N LYS A 112 -12.92 -8.39 -0.26
CA LYS A 112 -12.87 -9.84 -0.05
C LYS A 112 -11.62 -10.46 -0.66
N GLU A 113 -11.12 -9.88 -1.76
CA GLU A 113 -9.88 -10.32 -2.42
C GLU A 113 -8.61 -9.98 -1.64
N ASP A 114 -8.64 -8.97 -0.75
CA ASP A 114 -7.49 -8.66 0.11
C ASP A 114 -7.15 -9.82 1.05
N ILE A 115 -8.18 -10.48 1.61
CA ILE A 115 -7.99 -11.62 2.51
C ILE A 115 -7.33 -12.79 1.77
N SER A 116 -7.82 -13.12 0.57
CA SER A 116 -7.26 -14.23 -0.21
C SER A 116 -5.85 -13.91 -0.74
N ARG A 117 -5.54 -12.66 -1.10
CA ARG A 117 -4.18 -12.29 -1.55
C ARG A 117 -3.16 -12.26 -0.41
N LEU A 118 -3.55 -11.82 0.79
CA LEU A 118 -2.67 -11.79 1.96
C LEU A 118 -2.34 -13.21 2.45
N GLU A 119 -3.30 -14.13 2.42
CA GLU A 119 -3.08 -15.56 2.75
C GLU A 119 -2.03 -16.20 1.82
N ASN A 120 -2.10 -15.93 0.51
CA ASN A 120 -1.15 -16.45 -0.47
C ASN A 120 0.30 -15.94 -0.28
N LEU A 121 0.48 -14.70 0.18
CA LEU A 121 1.80 -14.15 0.48
C LEU A 121 2.41 -14.79 1.74
N THR A 122 1.60 -15.03 2.78
CA THR A 122 2.04 -15.75 3.99
C THR A 122 2.37 -17.22 3.75
N GLU A 123 1.71 -17.88 2.79
CA GLU A 123 2.04 -19.26 2.42
C GLU A 123 3.34 -19.38 1.63
N SER A 124 3.69 -18.38 0.80
CA SER A 124 4.97 -18.35 0.07
C SER A 124 6.19 -18.11 0.96
N SER A 125 5.99 -17.60 2.18
CA SER A 125 7.03 -17.32 3.17
C SER A 125 7.28 -18.47 4.14
N LYS A 126 6.59 -19.62 3.99
CA LYS A 126 6.97 -20.82 4.75
C LYS A 126 8.36 -21.28 4.28
N PRO A 127 9.34 -21.47 5.17
CA PRO A 127 10.63 -21.99 4.78
C PRO A 127 10.41 -23.34 4.10
N LYS A 128 10.86 -23.48 2.86
CA LYS A 128 10.97 -24.80 2.23
C LYS A 128 11.87 -25.62 3.15
N ASP A 129 11.32 -26.65 3.76
CA ASP A 129 12.09 -27.67 4.46
C ASP A 129 13.16 -28.18 3.49
N ILE A 130 14.39 -27.69 3.65
CA ILE A 130 15.55 -28.28 3.03
C ILE A 130 15.67 -29.64 3.71
N LYS A 131 15.21 -30.69 3.03
CA LYS A 131 15.58 -32.07 3.38
C LYS A 131 17.08 -32.17 3.21
N ILE A 132 17.80 -31.96 4.30
CA ILE A 132 19.22 -32.31 4.40
C ILE A 132 19.23 -33.83 4.51
N ASP A 133 19.64 -34.48 3.43
CA ASP A 133 19.82 -35.92 3.37
C ASP A 133 21.01 -36.30 4.26
N PHE A 134 20.71 -36.82 5.45
CA PHE A 134 21.71 -37.32 6.40
C PHE A 134 22.09 -38.76 6.05
N ASP A 135 22.63 -38.98 4.85
CA ASP A 135 23.29 -40.25 4.54
C ASP A 135 24.42 -40.04 3.53
N ASN A 136 25.51 -39.42 4.00
CA ASN A 136 26.80 -39.64 3.38
C ASN A 136 27.88 -39.73 4.45
N LYS A 137 28.12 -40.96 4.91
CA LYS A 137 29.21 -41.33 5.81
C LYS A 137 30.51 -41.36 5.01
N PRO A 138 31.51 -40.49 5.28
CA PRO A 138 32.81 -40.63 4.65
C PRO A 138 33.52 -41.86 5.24
N LYS A 139 33.87 -42.78 4.36
CA LYS A 139 34.65 -43.99 4.67
C LYS A 139 36.10 -43.56 4.84
N ALA A 140 36.63 -43.71 6.05
CA ALA A 140 38.03 -43.42 6.38
C ALA A 140 38.95 -44.36 5.57
N GLU A 141 39.96 -43.77 4.94
CA GLU A 141 41.11 -44.46 4.35
C GLU A 141 42.01 -44.99 5.47
N GLU A 142 42.07 -46.32 5.62
CA GLU A 142 43.13 -47.01 6.35
C GLU A 142 44.43 -46.92 5.53
N ARG A 143 45.44 -46.25 6.09
CA ARG A 143 46.84 -46.41 5.70
C ARG A 143 47.44 -47.55 6.52
N GLU A 144 47.85 -48.61 5.84
CA GLU A 144 49.03 -49.41 6.19
C GLU A 144 49.88 -49.59 4.94
#